data_AF-A0A3D1ZGG3-F1
#
_entry.id   AF-A0A3D1ZGG3-F1
#
_cell.length_a   1.000
_cell.length_b   1.000
_cell.length_c   1.000
_cell.angle_alpha   90.00
_cell.angle_beta   90.00
_cell.angle_gamma   90.00
#
_symmetry.space_group_name_H-M   'P 1'
#
loop_
_entity.id
_entity.type
_entity.pdbx_description
1 polymer ?
#
loop_
_entity_poly.entity_id
_entity_poly.type
_entity_poly.pdbx_seq_one_letter_code
_entity_poly.pdbx_strand_id
1 'polypeptide(L)'
;ESGGEILGSAARSIMGKTLNGVTNAVTLVIGLAIVPFMLFYILKDGHGSLDGFYSALSPANRRHARNVVQIIHNVIGAYIRAQLFSALIVGVSVFVGLFILGVKFAAVLGLIAGLFGLIPIIGAVLGAVPGLLVTLATSREDMIWVIVLYVVVQFVESNIISPRIQSKAVNIHPALILVVLVIASETSGLWGVVVGVPLTAAARDVFKYFYGEWTRQQFGETRLPTPTGEISAQSDQPTAPRPPTESSLDMEE
;
A
#
# COMPACT_ATOMS: atom_id res chain seq x y z
N GLU A 1 13.51 -44.47 -34.02
CA GLU A 1 14.40 -43.48 -33.37
C GLU A 1 13.78 -42.12 -33.07
N SER A 2 12.85 -41.55 -33.87
CA SER A 2 12.44 -40.14 -33.70
C SER A 2 11.70 -39.77 -32.41
N GLY A 3 10.94 -40.69 -31.79
CA GLY A 3 10.17 -40.39 -30.56
C GLY A 3 11.05 -40.09 -29.33
N GLY A 4 12.20 -40.76 -29.20
CA GLY A 4 13.14 -40.56 -28.08
C GLY A 4 13.90 -39.25 -28.18
N GLU A 5 14.22 -38.80 -29.40
CA GLU A 5 14.90 -37.53 -29.65
C GLU A 5 13.95 -36.32 -29.45
N ILE A 6 12.67 -36.46 -29.79
CA ILE A 6 11.63 -35.44 -29.52
C ILE A 6 11.39 -35.32 -28.01
N LEU A 7 11.28 -36.45 -27.29
CA LEU A 7 11.13 -36.43 -25.83
C LEU A 7 12.38 -35.87 -25.15
N GLY A 8 13.57 -36.22 -25.63
CA GLY A 8 14.85 -35.73 -25.10
C GLY A 8 15.06 -34.24 -25.34
N SER A 9 14.69 -33.72 -26.51
CA SER A 9 14.78 -32.28 -26.83
C SER A 9 13.71 -31.46 -26.10
N ALA A 10 12.49 -31.98 -25.95
CA ALA A 10 11.45 -31.36 -25.12
C ALA A 10 11.84 -31.33 -23.64
N ALA A 11 12.35 -32.45 -23.10
CA ALA A 11 12.85 -32.54 -21.73
C ALA A 11 14.03 -31.58 -21.50
N ARG A 12 15.00 -31.50 -22.42
CA ARG A 12 16.12 -30.54 -22.32
C ARG A 12 15.64 -29.09 -22.43
N SER A 13 14.64 -28.80 -23.26
CA SER A 13 14.06 -27.45 -23.38
C SER A 13 13.32 -27.05 -22.10
N ILE A 14 12.53 -27.95 -21.52
CA ILE A 14 11.84 -27.73 -20.25
C ILE A 14 12.84 -27.62 -19.10
N MET A 15 13.88 -28.46 -19.08
CA MET A 15 14.96 -28.41 -18.10
C MET A 15 15.72 -27.08 -18.21
N GLY A 16 16.10 -26.66 -19.41
CA GLY A 16 16.79 -25.40 -19.66
C GLY A 16 15.94 -24.18 -19.28
N LYS A 17 14.65 -24.18 -19.63
CA LYS A 17 13.70 -23.13 -19.21
C LYS A 17 13.50 -23.10 -17.69
N THR A 18 13.43 -24.27 -17.06
CA THR A 18 13.32 -24.39 -15.59
C THR A 18 14.58 -23.88 -14.90
N LEU A 19 15.78 -24.29 -15.35
CA LEU A 19 17.06 -23.85 -14.78
C LEU A 19 17.26 -22.34 -14.93
N ASN A 20 16.93 -21.79 -16.10
CA ASN A 20 16.96 -20.34 -16.32
C ASN A 20 15.92 -19.62 -15.45
N GLY A 21 14.72 -20.18 -15.30
CA GLY A 21 13.67 -19.66 -14.42
C GLY A 21 14.11 -19.64 -12.95
N VAL A 22 14.72 -20.71 -12.46
CA VAL A 22 15.27 -20.81 -11.10
C VAL A 22 16.40 -19.80 -10.90
N THR A 23 17.33 -19.70 -11.85
CA THR A 23 18.46 -18.75 -11.77
C THR A 23 17.94 -17.31 -11.72
N ASN A 24 16.97 -16.96 -12.57
CA ASN A 24 16.32 -15.66 -12.53
C ASN A 24 15.57 -15.41 -11.22
N ALA A 25 14.89 -16.42 -10.66
CA ALA A 25 14.22 -16.30 -9.37
C ALA A 25 15.23 -16.02 -8.24
N VAL A 26 16.39 -16.68 -8.24
CA VAL A 26 17.46 -16.43 -7.26
C VAL A 26 18.03 -15.02 -7.41
N THR A 27 18.34 -14.57 -8.63
CA THR A 27 18.80 -13.20 -8.88
C THR A 27 17.75 -12.17 -8.44
N LEU A 28 16.46 -12.46 -8.67
CA LEU A 28 15.36 -11.63 -8.20
C LEU A 28 15.30 -11.57 -6.67
N VAL A 29 15.42 -12.70 -5.98
CA VAL A 29 15.42 -12.73 -4.51
C VAL A 29 16.59 -11.91 -3.94
N ILE A 30 17.78 -12.05 -4.50
CA ILE A 30 18.95 -11.26 -4.07
C ILE A 30 18.74 -9.77 -4.34
N GLY A 31 18.30 -9.41 -5.56
CA GLY A 31 18.01 -8.02 -5.93
C GLY A 31 16.94 -7.41 -5.03
N LEU A 32 15.85 -8.13 -4.79
CA LEU A 32 14.74 -7.72 -3.94
C LEU A 32 15.15 -7.62 -2.46
N ALA A 33 16.09 -8.45 -2.00
CA ALA A 33 16.63 -8.36 -0.65
C ALA A 33 17.49 -7.10 -0.45
N ILE A 34 18.20 -6.61 -1.46
CA ILE A 34 19.01 -5.38 -1.39
C ILE A 34 18.12 -4.13 -1.31
N VAL A 35 16.96 -4.15 -1.99
CA VAL A 35 16.03 -3.01 -2.04
C VAL A 35 15.68 -2.43 -0.66
N PRO A 36 15.17 -3.20 0.32
CA PRO A 36 14.82 -2.64 1.63
C PRO A 36 16.02 -2.03 2.35
N PHE A 37 17.24 -2.57 2.19
CA PHE A 37 18.45 -1.97 2.77
C PHE A 37 18.80 -0.64 2.09
N MET A 38 18.80 -0.61 0.76
CA MET A 38 19.04 0.61 0.00
C MET A 38 18.01 1.69 0.34
N LEU A 39 16.74 1.29 0.40
CA LEU A 39 15.62 2.17 0.68
C LEU A 39 15.66 2.69 2.11
N PHE A 40 16.02 1.85 3.08
CA PHE A 40 16.27 2.27 4.47
C PHE A 40 17.39 3.30 4.53
N TYR A 41 18.49 3.09 3.81
CA TYR A 41 19.64 4.00 3.80
C TYR A 41 19.27 5.35 3.16
N ILE A 42 18.59 5.34 2.01
CA ILE A 42 18.08 6.55 1.35
C ILE A 42 17.10 7.31 2.25
N LEU A 43 16.22 6.59 2.96
CA LEU A 43 15.23 7.21 3.84
C LEU A 43 15.89 7.79 5.12
N LYS A 44 16.96 7.16 5.61
CA LYS A 44 17.74 7.62 6.76
C LYS A 44 18.58 8.86 6.42
N ASP A 45 19.23 8.89 5.26
CA ASP A 45 20.15 9.97 4.84
C ASP A 45 19.47 11.12 4.06
N GLY A 46 18.18 11.01 3.75
CA GLY A 46 17.45 11.93 2.88
C GLY A 46 17.37 13.41 3.32
N HIS A 47 17.86 13.77 4.50
CA HIS A 47 17.81 15.13 5.03
C HIS A 47 19.09 15.94 4.77
N GLY A 48 20.20 15.32 4.36
CA GLY A 48 21.54 15.95 4.40
C GLY A 48 22.06 16.63 3.13
N SER A 49 21.45 16.43 1.95
CA SER A 49 22.08 16.81 0.67
C SER A 49 21.29 17.80 -0.20
N LEU A 50 20.09 18.22 0.23
CA LEU A 50 19.22 19.05 -0.61
C LEU A 50 19.55 20.55 -0.56
N ASP A 51 20.42 20.99 0.34
CA ASP A 51 20.80 22.41 0.47
C ASP A 51 21.49 22.94 -0.80
N GLY A 52 22.26 22.10 -1.49
CA GLY A 52 22.83 22.42 -2.81
C GLY A 52 21.78 22.51 -3.93
N PHE A 53 20.68 21.77 -3.82
CA PHE A 53 19.55 21.86 -4.75
C PHE A 53 18.72 23.12 -4.50
N TYR A 54 18.50 23.48 -3.23
CA TYR A 54 17.75 24.69 -2.86
C TYR A 54 18.52 25.98 -3.16
N SER A 55 19.86 25.97 -3.11
CA SER A 55 20.66 27.16 -3.38
C SER A 55 20.58 27.61 -4.85
N ALA A 56 20.37 26.68 -5.79
CA ALA A 56 20.21 26.93 -7.22
C ALA A 56 18.83 27.52 -7.61
N LEU A 57 17.85 27.54 -6.68
CA LEU A 57 16.49 28.03 -6.91
C LEU A 57 16.29 29.48 -6.45
N SER A 58 15.41 30.21 -7.13
CA SER A 58 15.00 31.56 -6.74
C SER A 58 14.27 31.56 -5.38
N PRO A 59 14.31 32.66 -4.59
CA PRO A 59 13.72 32.71 -3.25
C PRO A 59 12.23 32.35 -3.19
N ALA A 60 11.45 32.73 -4.21
CA ALA A 60 10.04 32.37 -4.33
C ALA A 60 9.85 30.86 -4.57
N ASN A 61 10.69 30.25 -5.42
CA ASN A 61 10.60 28.84 -5.78
C ASN A 61 11.13 27.91 -4.68
N ARG A 62 12.02 28.38 -3.80
CA ARG A 62 12.56 27.61 -2.67
C ARG A 62 11.46 27.10 -1.74
N ARG A 63 10.41 27.91 -1.51
CA ARG A 63 9.26 27.51 -0.67
C ARG A 63 8.45 26.39 -1.31
N HIS A 64 8.12 26.51 -2.59
CA HIS A 64 7.38 25.46 -3.33
C HIS A 64 8.22 24.17 -3.44
N ALA A 65 9.52 24.28 -3.74
CA ALA A 65 10.42 23.14 -3.82
C ALA A 65 10.47 22.36 -2.49
N ARG A 66 10.63 23.06 -1.36
CA ARG A 66 10.61 22.43 -0.03
C ARG A 66 9.29 21.71 0.26
N ASN A 67 8.16 22.33 -0.09
CA ASN A 67 6.84 21.72 0.11
C ASN A 67 6.66 20.46 -0.75
N VAL A 68 7.05 20.50 -2.03
CA VAL A 68 6.98 19.36 -2.94
C VAL A 68 7.87 18.21 -2.46
N VAL A 69 9.11 18.49 -2.08
CA VAL A 69 10.02 17.50 -1.51
C VAL A 69 9.42 16.86 -0.25
N GLN A 70 8.85 17.66 0.65
CA GLN A 70 8.23 17.14 1.86
C GLN A 70 7.03 16.24 1.55
N ILE A 71 6.19 16.60 0.57
CA ILE A 71 5.07 15.78 0.11
C ILE A 71 5.58 14.44 -0.39
N ILE A 72 6.56 14.45 -1.31
CA ILE A 72 7.13 13.23 -1.88
C ILE A 72 7.74 12.35 -0.77
N HIS A 73 8.51 12.94 0.14
CA HIS A 73 9.13 12.23 1.25
C HIS A 73 8.08 11.56 2.16
N ASN A 74 7.01 12.28 2.50
CA ASN A 74 5.93 11.77 3.34
C ASN A 74 5.18 10.62 2.66
N VAL A 75 4.83 10.77 1.38
CA VAL A 75 4.08 9.77 0.61
C VAL A 75 4.91 8.50 0.41
N ILE A 76 6.15 8.64 -0.08
CA ILE A 76 7.05 7.52 -0.31
C ILE A 76 7.37 6.84 1.02
N GLY A 77 7.70 7.58 2.07
CA GLY A 77 7.99 7.01 3.39
C GLY A 77 6.80 6.25 3.98
N ALA A 78 5.58 6.78 3.85
CA ALA A 78 4.37 6.09 4.31
C ALA A 78 4.11 4.80 3.52
N TYR A 79 4.27 4.85 2.20
CA TYR A 79 4.13 3.68 1.33
C TYR A 79 5.14 2.58 1.65
N ILE A 80 6.42 2.94 1.87
CA ILE A 80 7.46 1.98 2.22
C ILE A 80 7.16 1.29 3.53
N ARG A 81 6.79 2.06 4.58
CA ARG A 81 6.41 1.49 5.87
C ARG A 81 5.21 0.56 5.75
N ALA A 82 4.22 0.94 4.94
CA ALA A 82 3.07 0.11 4.65
C ALA A 82 3.45 -1.22 3.99
N GLN A 83 4.32 -1.15 2.97
CA GLN A 83 4.75 -2.32 2.23
C GLN A 83 5.59 -3.28 3.08
N LEU A 84 6.52 -2.76 3.87
CA LEU A 84 7.33 -3.56 4.79
C LEU A 84 6.46 -4.28 5.83
N PHE A 85 5.47 -3.59 6.38
CA PHE A 85 4.56 -4.20 7.35
C PHE A 85 3.66 -5.27 6.70
N SER A 86 3.18 -5.03 5.47
CA SER A 86 2.41 -6.02 4.70
C SER A 86 3.25 -7.27 4.41
N ALA A 87 4.47 -7.08 3.89
CA ALA A 87 5.42 -8.15 3.60
C ALA A 87 5.73 -9.01 4.84
N LEU A 88 5.91 -8.36 6.01
CA LEU A 88 6.11 -9.07 7.27
C LEU A 88 4.89 -9.93 7.64
N ILE A 89 3.67 -9.37 7.58
CA ILE A 89 2.46 -10.13 7.90
C ILE A 89 2.29 -11.31 6.95
N VAL A 90 2.45 -11.10 5.65
CA VAL A 90 2.33 -12.16 4.65
C VAL A 90 3.37 -13.25 4.91
N GLY A 91 4.64 -12.89 5.08
CA GLY A 91 5.71 -13.85 5.32
C GLY A 91 5.50 -14.68 6.59
N VAL A 92 5.10 -14.03 7.69
CA VAL A 92 4.78 -14.72 8.95
C VAL A 92 3.55 -15.61 8.80
N SER A 93 2.50 -15.14 8.13
CA SER A 93 1.26 -15.92 7.93
C SER A 93 1.52 -17.17 7.09
N VAL A 94 2.29 -17.05 6.01
CA VAL A 94 2.70 -18.18 5.17
C VAL A 94 3.60 -19.13 5.96
N PHE A 95 4.58 -18.61 6.70
CA PHE A 95 5.44 -19.43 7.56
C PHE A 95 4.63 -20.27 8.55
N VAL A 96 3.75 -19.62 9.33
CA VAL A 96 2.94 -20.29 10.36
C VAL A 96 2.00 -21.31 9.71
N GLY A 97 1.34 -20.97 8.61
CA GLY A 97 0.45 -21.88 7.91
C GLY A 97 1.17 -23.12 7.36
N LEU A 98 2.32 -22.93 6.69
CA LEU A 98 3.11 -24.05 6.16
C LEU A 98 3.72 -24.89 7.29
N PHE A 99 4.10 -24.27 8.40
CA PHE A 99 4.63 -24.96 9.57
C PHE A 99 3.58 -25.87 10.21
N ILE A 100 2.34 -25.38 10.36
CA ILE A 100 1.21 -26.18 10.89
C ILE A 100 0.89 -27.35 9.96
N LEU A 101 0.98 -27.15 8.65
CA LEU A 101 0.78 -28.20 7.64
C LEU A 101 1.96 -29.18 7.53
N GLY A 102 3.04 -29.00 8.29
CA GLY A 102 4.21 -29.90 8.25
C GLY A 102 5.02 -29.82 6.95
N VAL A 103 4.85 -28.76 6.16
CA VAL A 103 5.57 -28.60 4.88
C VAL A 103 7.04 -28.31 5.14
N LYS A 104 7.92 -29.08 4.47
CA LYS A 104 9.37 -28.87 4.58
C LYS A 104 9.75 -27.47 4.08
N PHE A 105 10.75 -26.87 4.72
CA PHE A 105 11.25 -25.53 4.39
C PHE A 105 10.25 -24.39 4.60
N ALA A 106 9.22 -24.57 5.45
CA ALA A 106 8.23 -23.54 5.78
C ALA A 106 8.85 -22.17 6.10
N ALA A 107 9.95 -22.12 6.86
CA ALA A 107 10.65 -20.86 7.21
C ALA A 107 11.22 -20.15 5.98
N VAL A 108 11.87 -20.90 5.08
CA VAL A 108 12.45 -20.35 3.85
C VAL A 108 11.35 -19.90 2.90
N LEU A 109 10.28 -20.70 2.77
CA LEU A 109 9.14 -20.38 1.92
C LEU A 109 8.36 -19.15 2.42
N GLY A 110 8.16 -19.03 3.74
CA GLY A 110 7.56 -17.84 4.34
C GLY A 110 8.43 -16.58 4.14
N LEU A 111 9.76 -16.70 4.25
CA LEU A 111 10.66 -15.60 3.94
C LEU A 111 10.56 -15.19 2.46
N ILE A 112 10.56 -16.15 1.54
CA ILE A 112 10.41 -15.89 0.10
C ILE A 112 9.07 -15.21 -0.19
N ALA A 113 7.98 -15.71 0.41
CA ALA A 113 6.65 -15.12 0.25
C ALA A 113 6.59 -13.68 0.79
N GLY A 114 7.20 -13.42 1.95
CA GLY A 114 7.31 -12.08 2.51
C GLY A 114 8.15 -11.15 1.63
N LEU A 115 9.30 -11.61 1.13
CA LEU A 115 10.15 -10.84 0.22
C LEU A 115 9.39 -10.47 -1.05
N PHE A 116 8.78 -11.45 -1.73
CA PHE A 116 7.96 -11.16 -2.90
C PHE A 116 6.74 -10.29 -2.56
N GLY A 117 6.20 -10.41 -1.36
CA GLY A 117 5.17 -9.52 -0.82
C GLY A 117 5.54 -8.03 -0.80
N LEU A 118 6.80 -7.65 -1.05
CA LEU A 118 7.19 -6.26 -1.30
C LEU A 118 6.73 -5.72 -2.66
N ILE A 119 6.35 -6.60 -3.58
CA ILE A 119 5.90 -6.25 -4.93
C ILE A 119 4.36 -6.29 -4.95
N PRO A 120 3.69 -5.15 -5.16
CA PRO A 120 2.23 -5.10 -5.20
C PRO A 120 1.65 -6.00 -6.28
N ILE A 121 0.53 -6.68 -5.96
CA ILE A 121 -0.29 -7.53 -6.85
C ILE A 121 0.43 -8.81 -7.32
N ILE A 122 1.64 -8.68 -7.88
CA ILE A 122 2.41 -9.78 -8.47
C ILE A 122 3.13 -10.61 -7.40
N GLY A 123 3.51 -9.98 -6.29
CA GLY A 123 4.31 -10.59 -5.22
C GLY A 123 3.70 -11.85 -4.63
N ALA A 124 2.39 -11.86 -4.42
CA ALA A 124 1.71 -13.02 -3.85
C ALA A 124 1.77 -14.25 -4.76
N VAL A 125 1.61 -14.06 -6.07
CA VAL A 125 1.70 -15.13 -7.05
C VAL A 125 3.13 -15.68 -7.09
N LEU A 126 4.13 -14.79 -7.18
CA LEU A 126 5.54 -15.18 -7.19
C LEU A 126 5.97 -15.89 -5.90
N GLY A 127 5.46 -15.45 -4.74
CA GLY A 127 5.71 -16.07 -3.44
C GLY A 127 5.09 -17.45 -3.31
N ALA A 128 3.90 -17.67 -3.90
CA ALA A 128 3.20 -18.95 -3.83
C ALA A 128 3.86 -20.05 -4.68
N VAL A 129 4.40 -19.70 -5.86
CA VAL A 129 4.99 -20.67 -6.81
C VAL A 129 6.00 -21.63 -6.15
N PRO A 130 7.07 -21.17 -5.48
CA PRO A 130 8.05 -22.07 -4.87
C PRO A 130 7.42 -22.91 -3.74
N GLY A 131 6.48 -22.35 -2.97
CA GLY A 131 5.77 -23.10 -1.92
C GLY A 131 4.92 -24.24 -2.48
N LEU A 132 4.21 -23.99 -3.57
CA LEU A 132 3.42 -25.00 -4.28
C LEU A 132 4.31 -26.06 -4.91
N LEU A 133 5.42 -25.68 -5.55
CA LEU A 133 6.36 -26.62 -6.16
C LEU A 133 7.03 -27.54 -5.12
N VAL A 134 7.48 -26.98 -4.00
CA VAL A 134 8.07 -27.76 -2.91
C VAL A 134 7.03 -28.73 -2.33
N THR A 135 5.82 -28.26 -2.07
CA THR A 135 4.73 -29.11 -1.54
C THR A 135 4.39 -30.24 -2.52
N LEU A 136 4.31 -29.94 -3.82
CA LEU A 136 4.06 -30.95 -4.85
C LEU A 136 5.12 -32.05 -4.85
N ALA A 137 6.37 -31.68 -4.58
CA ALA A 137 7.51 -32.59 -4.57
C ALA A 137 7.65 -33.38 -3.26
N THR A 138 7.18 -32.85 -2.12
CA THR A 138 7.35 -33.49 -0.81
C THR A 138 6.10 -34.21 -0.31
N SER A 139 4.92 -33.58 -0.46
CA SER A 139 3.66 -34.06 0.12
C SER A 139 2.47 -33.66 -0.76
N ARG A 140 2.09 -34.51 -1.71
CA ARG A 140 0.96 -34.24 -2.62
C ARG A 140 -0.39 -34.15 -1.90
N GLU A 141 -0.55 -34.86 -0.79
CA GLU A 141 -1.79 -34.86 0.02
C GLU A 141 -2.06 -33.47 0.65
N ASP A 142 -1.01 -32.75 1.01
CA ASP A 142 -1.10 -31.42 1.62
C ASP A 142 -1.31 -30.30 0.60
N MET A 143 -1.23 -30.60 -0.71
CA MET A 143 -1.29 -29.60 -1.78
C MET A 143 -2.56 -28.75 -1.73
N ILE A 144 -3.71 -29.37 -1.52
CA ILE A 144 -4.99 -28.66 -1.44
C ILE A 144 -5.01 -27.71 -0.24
N TRP A 145 -4.47 -28.12 0.90
CA TRP A 145 -4.39 -27.28 2.09
C TRP A 145 -3.43 -26.12 1.92
N VAL A 146 -2.31 -26.33 1.24
CA VAL A 146 -1.35 -25.25 0.91
C VAL A 146 -1.95 -24.26 -0.07
N ILE A 147 -2.70 -24.70 -1.08
CA ILE A 147 -3.42 -23.80 -1.99
C ILE A 147 -4.43 -22.96 -1.19
N VAL A 148 -5.23 -23.59 -0.34
CA VAL A 148 -6.20 -22.89 0.51
C VAL A 148 -5.49 -21.87 1.41
N LEU A 149 -4.36 -22.23 2.01
CA LEU A 149 -3.54 -21.31 2.81
C LEU A 149 -3.14 -20.07 2.02
N TYR A 150 -2.55 -20.21 0.83
CA TYR A 150 -2.13 -19.07 0.01
C TYR A 150 -3.32 -18.21 -0.43
N VAL A 151 -4.46 -18.82 -0.77
CA VAL A 151 -5.69 -18.10 -1.12
C VAL A 151 -6.23 -17.31 0.07
N VAL A 152 -6.25 -17.90 1.26
CA VAL A 152 -6.70 -17.21 2.49
C VAL A 152 -5.76 -16.06 2.84
N VAL A 153 -4.45 -16.28 2.81
CA VAL A 153 -3.46 -15.22 3.05
C VAL A 153 -3.64 -14.09 2.03
N GLN A 154 -3.82 -14.43 0.75
CA GLN A 154 -4.07 -13.43 -0.30
C GLN A 154 -5.36 -12.66 -0.07
N PHE A 155 -6.42 -13.34 0.33
CA PHE A 155 -7.70 -12.70 0.59
C PHE A 155 -7.61 -11.72 1.77
N VAL A 156 -6.95 -12.12 2.85
CA VAL A 156 -6.69 -11.26 4.02
C VAL A 156 -5.80 -10.08 3.64
N GLU A 157 -4.76 -10.32 2.85
CA GLU A 157 -3.88 -9.27 2.34
C GLU A 157 -4.68 -8.23 1.55
N SER A 158 -5.44 -8.66 0.55
CA SER A 158 -6.07 -7.75 -0.39
C SER A 158 -7.31 -7.05 0.17
N ASN A 159 -8.06 -7.69 1.08
CA ASN A 159 -9.33 -7.13 1.58
C ASN A 159 -9.21 -6.47 2.96
N ILE A 160 -8.20 -6.81 3.76
CA ILE A 160 -8.09 -6.32 5.14
C ILE A 160 -6.81 -5.52 5.34
N ILE A 161 -5.68 -6.12 5.01
CA ILE A 161 -4.35 -5.54 5.27
C ILE A 161 -4.11 -4.34 4.35
N SER A 162 -4.24 -4.54 3.04
CA SER A 162 -4.00 -3.52 2.03
C SER A 162 -4.89 -2.29 2.25
N PRO A 163 -6.22 -2.37 2.43
CA PRO A 163 -7.04 -1.20 2.69
C PRO A 163 -6.70 -0.50 4.00
N ARG A 164 -6.41 -1.20 5.09
CA ARG A 164 -6.13 -0.55 6.38
C ARG A 164 -4.77 0.15 6.40
N ILE A 165 -3.77 -0.44 5.76
CA ILE A 165 -2.40 0.09 5.78
C ILE A 165 -2.18 1.08 4.63
N GLN A 166 -2.72 0.79 3.44
CA GLN A 166 -2.50 1.60 2.23
C GLN A 166 -3.55 2.70 2.01
N SER A 167 -4.74 2.66 2.65
CA SER A 167 -5.78 3.70 2.45
C SER A 167 -5.32 5.11 2.78
N LYS A 168 -4.42 5.27 3.75
CA LYS A 168 -3.84 6.58 4.10
C LYS A 168 -2.82 7.07 3.07
N ALA A 169 -2.20 6.16 2.32
CA ALA A 169 -1.13 6.46 1.37
C ALA A 169 -1.65 6.64 -0.08
N VAL A 170 -2.65 5.85 -0.51
CA VAL A 170 -3.02 5.74 -1.93
C VAL A 170 -4.54 5.80 -2.13
N ASN A 171 -5.16 6.97 -1.89
CA ASN A 171 -6.52 7.26 -2.36
C ASN A 171 -6.52 7.53 -3.88
N ILE A 172 -6.33 6.48 -4.68
CA ILE A 172 -6.41 6.54 -6.15
C ILE A 172 -7.44 5.51 -6.62
N HIS A 173 -8.22 5.86 -7.63
CA HIS A 173 -9.16 4.94 -8.24
C HIS A 173 -8.40 3.71 -8.79
N PRO A 174 -8.79 2.46 -8.46
CA PRO A 174 -8.03 1.26 -8.82
C PRO A 174 -7.72 1.13 -10.31
N ALA A 175 -8.61 1.59 -11.19
CA ALA A 175 -8.39 1.55 -12.63
C ALA A 175 -7.14 2.32 -13.06
N LEU A 176 -6.81 3.44 -12.40
CA LEU A 176 -5.63 4.23 -12.74
C LEU A 176 -4.35 3.49 -12.33
N ILE A 177 -4.37 2.79 -11.19
CA ILE A 177 -3.26 1.95 -10.75
C ILE A 177 -2.97 0.84 -11.77
N LEU A 178 -4.02 0.20 -12.31
CA LEU A 178 -3.88 -0.82 -13.34
C LEU A 178 -3.23 -0.26 -14.61
N VAL A 179 -3.70 0.90 -15.09
CA VAL A 179 -3.12 1.55 -16.29
C VAL A 179 -1.64 1.91 -16.06
N VAL A 180 -1.31 2.49 -14.91
CA VAL A 180 0.07 2.80 -14.55
C VAL A 180 0.92 1.54 -14.49
N LEU A 181 0.41 0.46 -13.91
CA LEU A 181 1.16 -0.80 -13.80
C LEU A 181 1.52 -1.35 -15.17
N VAL A 182 0.58 -1.32 -16.12
CA VAL A 182 0.83 -1.76 -17.49
C VAL A 182 1.93 -0.91 -18.13
N ILE A 183 1.80 0.42 -18.09
CA ILE A 183 2.77 1.35 -18.67
C ILE A 183 4.16 1.20 -18.02
N ALA A 184 4.20 1.10 -16.68
CA ALA A 184 5.44 1.00 -15.93
C ALA A 184 6.12 -0.36 -16.17
N SER A 185 5.33 -1.43 -16.29
CA SER A 185 5.83 -2.77 -16.61
C SER A 185 6.47 -2.83 -18.00
N GLU A 186 5.89 -2.15 -19.00
CA GLU A 186 6.48 -2.05 -20.33
C GLU A 186 7.75 -1.19 -20.35
N THR A 187 7.77 -0.09 -19.59
CA THR A 187 8.89 0.87 -19.61
C THR A 187 10.12 0.36 -18.87
N SER A 188 9.94 -0.33 -17.74
CA SER A 188 11.03 -0.69 -16.82
C SER A 188 10.90 -2.09 -16.23
N GLY A 189 9.98 -2.91 -16.75
CA GLY A 189 9.74 -4.26 -16.26
C GLY A 189 9.24 -4.26 -14.82
N LEU A 190 9.73 -5.23 -14.05
CA LEU A 190 9.38 -5.41 -12.65
C LEU A 190 9.67 -4.17 -11.79
N TRP A 191 10.75 -3.44 -12.10
CA TRP A 191 11.12 -2.23 -11.37
C TRP A 191 10.09 -1.11 -11.54
N GLY A 192 9.51 -0.99 -12.74
CA GLY A 192 8.44 -0.05 -13.00
C GLY A 192 7.20 -0.36 -12.16
N VAL A 193 6.85 -1.64 -11.98
CA VAL A 193 5.71 -2.06 -11.14
C VAL A 193 5.92 -1.68 -9.68
N VAL A 194 7.12 -1.89 -9.14
CA VAL A 194 7.44 -1.58 -7.73
C VAL A 194 7.37 -0.08 -7.45
N VAL A 195 7.93 0.74 -8.34
CA VAL A 195 8.04 2.20 -8.15
C VAL A 195 6.81 2.95 -8.66
N GLY A 196 6.05 2.37 -9.59
CA GLY A 196 4.93 3.03 -10.26
C GLY A 196 3.81 3.45 -9.32
N VAL A 197 3.46 2.61 -8.34
CA VAL A 197 2.42 2.91 -7.35
C VAL A 197 2.78 4.12 -6.47
N PRO A 198 3.92 4.14 -5.76
CA PRO A 198 4.29 5.29 -4.93
C PRO A 198 4.53 6.56 -5.76
N LEU A 199 5.09 6.44 -6.97
CA LEU A 199 5.33 7.58 -7.84
C LEU A 199 4.01 8.23 -8.29
N THR A 200 3.00 7.42 -8.60
CA THR A 200 1.66 7.93 -8.97
C THR A 200 0.98 8.61 -7.79
N ALA A 201 1.11 8.05 -6.58
CA ALA A 201 0.61 8.69 -5.36
C ALA A 201 1.29 10.03 -5.10
N ALA A 202 2.61 10.10 -5.26
CA ALA A 202 3.37 11.34 -5.11
C ALA A 202 2.98 12.37 -6.17
N ALA A 203 2.87 11.98 -7.44
CA ALA A 203 2.46 12.86 -8.53
C ALA A 203 1.07 13.47 -8.30
N ARG A 204 0.10 12.66 -7.83
CA ARG A 204 -1.24 13.13 -7.45
C ARG A 204 -1.17 14.20 -6.37
N ASP A 205 -0.40 13.99 -5.31
CA ASP A 205 -0.38 14.91 -4.17
C ASP A 205 0.37 16.20 -4.50
N VAL A 206 1.41 16.12 -5.33
CA VAL A 206 2.05 17.30 -5.92
C VAL A 206 1.07 18.06 -6.82
N PHE A 207 0.30 17.38 -7.66
CA PHE A 207 -0.71 18.02 -8.50
C PHE A 207 -1.78 18.74 -7.66
N LYS A 208 -2.28 18.09 -6.59
CA LYS A 208 -3.24 18.70 -5.65
C LYS A 208 -2.65 19.94 -4.95
N TYR A 209 -1.37 19.90 -4.58
CA TYR A 209 -0.69 21.04 -3.97
C TYR A 209 -0.71 22.25 -4.90
N PHE A 210 -0.28 22.09 -6.16
CA PHE A 210 -0.27 23.18 -7.14
C PHE A 210 -1.67 23.65 -7.52
N TYR A 211 -2.63 22.73 -7.71
CA TYR A 211 -4.01 23.10 -8.04
C TYR A 211 -4.68 23.87 -6.90
N GLY A 212 -4.46 23.47 -5.65
CA GLY A 212 -4.97 24.17 -4.46
C GLY A 212 -4.27 25.50 -4.20
N GLU A 213 -3.00 25.64 -4.58
CA GLU A 213 -2.28 26.92 -4.53
C GLU A 213 -2.76 27.88 -5.62
N TRP A 214 -2.99 27.39 -6.84
CA TRP A 214 -3.58 28.15 -7.94
C TRP A 214 -5.02 28.61 -7.64
N THR A 215 -5.85 27.73 -7.05
CA THR A 215 -7.23 28.08 -6.64
C THR A 215 -7.23 29.11 -5.51
N ARG A 216 -6.31 29.01 -4.54
CA ARG A 216 -6.17 30.02 -3.46
C ARG A 216 -5.66 31.38 -3.97
N GLN A 217 -4.87 31.39 -5.04
CA GLN A 217 -4.44 32.64 -5.68
C GLN A 217 -5.56 33.30 -6.51
N GLN A 218 -6.47 32.53 -7.11
CA GLN A 218 -7.63 33.08 -7.85
C GLN A 218 -8.79 33.51 -6.95
N PHE A 219 -9.03 32.81 -5.83
CA PHE A 219 -10.10 33.11 -4.87
C PHE A 219 -9.53 33.57 -3.52
N GLY A 220 -8.54 34.47 -3.57
CA GLY A 220 -7.91 35.03 -2.37
C GLY A 220 -8.98 35.48 -1.39
N GLU A 221 -8.94 34.91 -0.17
CA GLU A 221 -9.86 35.17 0.94
C GLU A 221 -11.12 35.93 0.55
N THR A 222 -12.07 35.28 -0.14
CA THR A 222 -13.45 35.70 0.08
C THR A 222 -13.72 35.30 1.51
N ARG A 223 -13.38 36.19 2.45
CA ARG A 223 -13.95 36.19 3.79
C ARG A 223 -15.45 36.14 3.51
N LEU A 224 -16.03 34.96 3.59
CA LEU A 224 -17.45 34.86 3.84
C LEU A 224 -17.65 35.80 5.03
N PRO A 225 -18.43 36.89 4.91
CA PRO A 225 -18.70 37.70 6.07
C PRO A 225 -19.15 36.71 7.13
N THR A 226 -18.41 36.67 8.24
CA THR A 226 -18.93 36.07 9.46
C THR A 226 -20.36 36.57 9.54
N PRO A 227 -21.38 35.70 9.64
CA PRO A 227 -22.68 36.19 9.98
C PRO A 227 -22.50 36.85 11.35
N THR A 228 -22.26 38.16 11.36
CA THR A 228 -22.54 39.04 12.49
C THR A 228 -24.06 39.13 12.54
N GLY A 229 -24.68 37.97 12.75
CA GLY A 229 -25.99 37.87 13.31
C GLY A 229 -25.74 37.89 14.80
N GLU A 230 -25.95 39.04 15.40
CA GLU A 230 -26.54 39.09 16.74
C GLU A 230 -27.74 38.13 16.74
N ILE A 231 -27.50 36.86 17.09
CA ILE A 231 -28.54 36.05 17.69
C ILE A 231 -28.43 36.37 19.16
N SER A 232 -29.04 37.50 19.51
CA SER A 232 -29.44 37.81 20.87
C SER A 232 -29.99 36.55 21.51
N ALA A 233 -29.41 36.19 22.65
CA ALA A 233 -29.95 35.21 23.55
C ALA A 233 -31.37 35.64 23.96
N GLN A 234 -32.40 35.16 23.26
CA GLN A 234 -33.77 35.16 23.74
C GLN A 234 -34.08 33.74 24.21
N SER A 235 -33.96 33.56 25.51
CA SER A 235 -34.35 32.37 26.25
C SER A 235 -35.87 32.18 26.20
N ASP A 236 -36.37 31.37 25.28
CA ASP A 236 -37.71 30.78 25.41
C ASP A 236 -37.56 29.39 26.06
N GLN A 237 -37.61 29.38 27.39
CA GLN A 237 -37.90 28.17 28.15
C GLN A 237 -39.36 27.73 27.91
N PRO A 238 -39.64 26.43 27.72
CA PRO A 238 -41.01 25.93 27.77
C PRO A 238 -41.52 26.01 29.21
N THR A 239 -42.39 26.98 29.50
CA THR A 239 -43.09 27.05 30.79
C THR A 239 -44.17 25.97 30.82
N ALA A 240 -44.07 25.08 31.80
CA ALA A 240 -45.03 24.00 32.05
C ALA A 240 -46.47 24.53 32.29
N PRO A 241 -47.51 23.71 32.05
CA PRO A 241 -48.90 24.14 32.21
C PRO A 241 -49.24 24.38 33.68
N ARG A 242 -49.90 25.50 33.99
CA ARG A 242 -50.44 25.80 35.33
C ARG A 242 -51.64 24.88 35.64
N PRO A 243 -51.75 24.31 36.85
CA PRO A 243 -52.98 23.67 37.30
C PRO A 243 -54.07 24.74 37.60
N PRO A 244 -55.36 24.35 37.56
CA PRO A 244 -56.48 25.29 37.55
C PRO A 244 -56.73 25.93 38.93
N THR A 245 -57.18 27.18 38.87
CA THR A 245 -57.64 28.03 39.97
C THR A 245 -58.66 27.32 40.87
N GLU A 246 -58.29 27.04 42.12
CA GLU A 246 -59.26 26.76 43.18
C GLU A 246 -59.63 28.05 43.91
N SER A 247 -60.93 28.32 43.79
CA SER A 247 -61.74 29.34 44.41
C SER A 247 -61.53 29.45 45.92
N SER A 248 -61.05 30.60 46.40
CA SER A 248 -61.25 31.03 47.78
C SER A 248 -62.65 31.62 47.92
N LEU A 249 -63.59 30.80 48.39
CA LEU A 249 -64.86 31.24 48.98
C LEU A 249 -65.07 30.48 50.30
N ASP A 250 -65.11 31.29 51.36
CA ASP A 250 -65.95 31.19 52.57
C ASP A 250 -65.83 30.00 53.53
N MET A 251 -65.39 30.30 54.76
CA MET A 251 -66.16 30.24 56.03
C MET A 251 -65.16 30.36 57.21
N GLU A 252 -65.32 31.31 58.16
CA GLU A 252 -66.03 31.11 59.45
C GLU A 252 -65.62 29.78 60.12
N GLU A 253 -65.02 29.70 61.31
CA GLU A 253 -65.06 30.47 62.56
C GLU A 253 -63.67 30.65 63.22
#